data_AF-A0A7J2Z0C3-F1
#
_entry.id   AF-A0A7J2Z0C3-F1
#
_cell.length_a   1.000
_cell.length_b   1.000
_cell.length_c   1.000
_cell.angle_alpha   90.00
_cell.angle_beta   90.00
_cell.angle_gamma   90.00
#
_symmetry.space_group_name_H-M   'P 1'
#
loop_
_entity.id
_entity.type
_entity.pdbx_description
1 polymer ?
#
loop_
_entity_poly.entity_id
_entity_poly.type
_entity_poly.pdbx_seq_one_letter_code
_entity_poly.pdbx_strand_id
1 'polypeptide(L)'
;MEYHVQGIELGNAVFTEFAGNLENYREMKEKVIDMGAGWERFTWITQGTPTSYDAVFGPVVEKLKKKCGIKYDKKFFLKYAKISGKVNLDEYADLKVVLEKIASQLGISVEELRKNIEQLQAIYSIADHTRALVFAIADGGLPSNVAGGYNLRVILRRALSFIDKFNWNLGIEDVADWHISYLKKMFPELEERKEEIEKVLQAEINKYKNTKERVGRIIQSFAGRKISEEELITLYDSEGITPEQLGIEVSSDFYSKVTERHMAEKKEEEKVLLDVSNLPKTKILYYDDVLKFKAKVLKVSGNFVVLDQTSFYPTSGGQEHDTGYISGLKVVDVFKLHSVIVHQLESCNLKEGQFVDCEVDKKRREILKRHHDAIHIISGAARKILGYHVHQHGAEKTEEKARIDITHFESLSEEEEEKIEDLANKIVEKSLPIKKYVMKRGEAERKYGFGIYAGGYIPSRVLRIVEIPGFDVEACGGLHGDNTKDVGFIKILKTKRIADGLVRIEIKAGEVALDYMKEKERILKEVAEKLGVKEENVPEAV
;
A
#
# COMPACT_ATOMS: atom_id res chain seq x y z
N MET A 1 10.57 -28.62 13.32
CA MET A 1 11.66 -28.88 14.29
C MET A 1 12.15 -27.54 14.79
N GLU A 2 12.38 -27.39 16.10
CA GLU A 2 12.91 -26.16 16.70
C GLU A 2 14.21 -26.48 17.42
N TYR A 3 15.23 -25.63 17.28
CA TYR A 3 16.54 -25.86 17.90
C TYR A 3 16.76 -24.90 19.07
N HIS A 4 16.90 -25.49 20.26
CA HIS A 4 17.04 -24.77 21.53
C HIS A 4 18.46 -24.92 22.08
N VAL A 5 19.04 -23.82 22.56
CA VAL A 5 20.34 -23.81 23.26
C VAL A 5 20.20 -23.05 24.56
N GLN A 6 20.51 -23.70 25.68
CA GLN A 6 20.39 -23.13 27.02
C GLN A 6 18.99 -22.55 27.34
N GLY A 7 17.95 -23.17 26.79
CA GLY A 7 16.56 -22.73 26.99
C GLY A 7 16.09 -21.60 26.07
N ILE A 8 16.93 -21.15 25.13
CA ILE A 8 16.56 -20.17 24.10
C ILE A 8 16.37 -20.90 22.78
N GLU A 9 15.20 -20.76 22.17
CA GLU A 9 14.96 -21.18 20.78
C GLU A 9 15.78 -20.27 19.84
N LEU A 10 16.77 -20.81 19.12
CA LEU A 10 17.57 -20.03 18.18
C LEU A 10 16.95 -20.01 16.77
N GLY A 11 16.03 -20.93 16.50
CA GLY A 11 15.18 -20.94 15.31
C GLY A 11 14.60 -22.32 15.00
N ASN A 12 14.15 -22.50 13.76
CA ASN A 12 13.35 -23.62 13.35
C ASN A 12 13.68 -24.15 11.94
N ALA A 13 13.18 -25.36 11.68
CA ALA A 13 13.17 -26.04 10.40
C ALA A 13 11.77 -26.60 10.16
N VAL A 14 11.05 -26.02 9.20
CA VAL A 14 9.71 -26.40 8.79
C VAL A 14 9.79 -27.13 7.45
N PHE A 15 9.25 -28.34 7.41
CA PHE A 15 9.22 -29.16 6.19
C PHE A 15 7.82 -29.02 5.57
N THR A 16 7.67 -28.08 4.66
CA THR A 16 6.38 -27.74 4.06
C THR A 16 6.05 -28.76 2.96
N GLU A 17 5.16 -29.69 3.29
CA GLU A 17 4.72 -30.77 2.39
C GLU A 17 3.27 -30.61 1.89
N PHE A 18 2.46 -29.79 2.57
CA PHE A 18 1.03 -29.66 2.29
C PHE A 18 0.64 -28.21 2.00
N ALA A 19 -0.33 -28.03 1.11
CA ALA A 19 -0.97 -26.75 0.82
C ALA A 19 -2.47 -26.85 1.05
N GLY A 20 -3.04 -25.90 1.81
CA GLY A 20 -4.47 -25.85 2.13
C GLY A 20 -4.71 -25.42 3.57
N ASN A 21 -5.81 -25.88 4.15
CA ASN A 21 -6.15 -25.66 5.56
C ASN A 21 -6.27 -27.01 6.29
N LEU A 22 -6.63 -26.98 7.57
CA LEU A 22 -6.71 -28.18 8.42
C LEU A 22 -7.75 -29.20 7.93
N GLU A 23 -8.82 -28.77 7.28
CA GLU A 23 -9.92 -29.63 6.84
C GLU A 23 -9.75 -30.09 5.38
N ASN A 24 -9.04 -29.31 4.57
CA ASN A 24 -8.84 -29.55 3.15
C ASN A 24 -7.41 -29.14 2.75
N TYR A 25 -6.55 -30.14 2.61
CA TYR A 25 -5.17 -29.98 2.17
C TYR A 25 -4.82 -30.97 1.07
N ARG A 26 -3.80 -30.61 0.28
CA ARG A 26 -3.19 -31.49 -0.71
C ARG A 26 -1.69 -31.55 -0.51
N GLU A 27 -1.10 -32.70 -0.80
CA GLU A 27 0.36 -32.80 -0.87
C GLU A 27 0.89 -31.94 -2.02
N MET A 28 1.94 -31.19 -1.75
CA MET A 28 2.60 -30.33 -2.73
C MET A 28 3.51 -31.16 -3.62
N LYS A 29 3.46 -30.90 -4.93
CA LYS A 29 4.38 -31.52 -5.89
C LYS A 29 5.84 -31.11 -5.62
N GLU A 30 6.05 -29.86 -5.26
CA GLU A 30 7.35 -29.31 -4.89
C GLU A 30 7.36 -29.12 -3.36
N LYS A 31 8.13 -29.94 -2.65
CA LYS A 31 8.31 -29.83 -1.20
C LYS A 31 9.36 -28.76 -0.91
N VAL A 32 9.14 -27.98 0.16
CA VAL A 32 10.00 -26.86 0.53
C VAL A 32 10.52 -27.06 1.95
N ILE A 33 11.80 -26.77 2.16
CA ILE A 33 12.39 -26.68 3.49
C ILE A 33 12.49 -25.20 3.85
N ASP A 34 11.70 -24.77 4.82
CA ASP A 34 11.67 -23.40 5.33
C ASP A 34 12.43 -23.34 6.66
N MET A 35 13.58 -22.67 6.65
CA MET A 35 14.48 -22.57 7.79
C MET A 35 14.50 -21.13 8.29
N GLY A 36 14.15 -20.92 9.56
CA GLY A 36 14.21 -19.62 10.22
C GLY A 36 15.30 -19.61 11.30
N ALA A 37 16.08 -18.53 11.38
CA ALA A 37 17.11 -18.32 12.40
C ALA A 37 17.06 -16.88 12.91
N GLY A 38 16.84 -16.69 14.21
CA GLY A 38 16.73 -15.36 14.80
C GLY A 38 18.10 -14.75 15.08
N TRP A 39 18.62 -13.92 14.17
CA TRP A 39 19.94 -13.27 14.31
C TRP A 39 20.10 -12.51 15.63
N GLU A 40 19.05 -11.84 16.08
CA GLU A 40 19.00 -11.15 17.37
C GLU A 40 19.23 -12.10 18.55
N ARG A 41 18.69 -13.33 18.49
CA ARG A 41 18.87 -14.34 19.54
C ARG A 41 20.28 -14.94 19.51
N PHE A 42 20.86 -15.13 18.32
CA PHE A 42 22.27 -15.51 18.18
C PHE A 42 23.22 -14.44 18.76
N THR A 43 22.92 -13.17 18.51
CA THR A 43 23.69 -12.06 19.09
C THR A 43 23.52 -12.03 20.61
N TRP A 44 22.31 -12.29 21.10
CA TRP A 44 22.03 -12.28 22.53
C TRP A 44 22.77 -13.40 23.28
N ILE A 45 22.71 -14.65 22.79
CA ILE A 45 23.34 -15.78 23.47
C ILE A 45 24.87 -15.67 23.52
N THR A 46 25.48 -15.01 22.53
CA THR A 46 26.94 -14.79 22.48
C THR A 46 27.41 -13.65 23.38
N GLN A 47 26.57 -12.63 23.60
CA GLN A 47 26.89 -11.48 24.45
C GLN A 47 26.47 -11.68 25.92
N GLY A 48 25.48 -12.52 26.19
CA GLY A 48 25.00 -12.80 27.55
C GLY A 48 24.45 -11.58 28.29
N THR A 49 23.93 -10.60 27.57
CA THR A 49 23.27 -9.42 28.14
C THR A 49 21.96 -9.80 28.85
N PRO A 50 21.41 -8.96 29.74
CA PRO A 50 20.17 -9.28 30.44
C PRO A 50 18.97 -9.49 29.51
N THR A 51 18.91 -8.76 28.39
CA THR A 51 17.91 -8.95 27.33
C THR A 51 18.56 -8.95 25.96
N SER A 52 17.87 -9.49 24.96
CA SER A 52 18.26 -9.35 23.55
C SER A 52 18.31 -7.88 23.13
N TYR A 53 17.48 -7.02 23.74
CA TYR A 53 17.45 -5.61 23.40
C TYR A 53 18.78 -4.91 23.71
N ASP A 54 19.37 -5.20 24.87
CA ASP A 54 20.68 -4.64 25.26
C ASP A 54 21.80 -5.09 24.30
N ALA A 55 21.71 -6.29 23.71
CA ALA A 55 22.68 -6.79 22.74
C ALA A 55 22.49 -6.18 21.34
N VAL A 56 21.24 -6.06 20.90
CA VAL A 56 20.89 -5.69 19.52
C VAL A 56 20.81 -4.18 19.34
N PHE A 57 20.27 -3.45 20.32
CA PHE A 57 20.01 -2.01 20.26
C PHE A 57 20.90 -1.21 21.22
N GLY A 58 22.01 -1.78 21.69
CA GLY A 58 22.83 -1.26 22.80
C GLY A 58 23.05 0.26 22.79
N PRO A 59 23.64 0.86 21.74
CA PRO A 59 23.88 2.31 21.70
C PRO A 59 22.60 3.16 21.78
N VAL A 60 21.49 2.68 21.21
CA VAL A 60 20.19 3.39 21.23
C VAL A 60 19.57 3.28 22.63
N VAL A 61 19.56 2.08 23.21
CA VAL A 61 19.04 1.83 24.56
C VAL A 61 19.81 2.64 25.60
N GLU A 62 21.13 2.76 25.50
CA GLU A 62 21.92 3.57 26.42
C GLU A 62 21.61 5.08 26.30
N LYS A 63 21.40 5.58 25.08
CA LYS A 63 20.92 6.96 24.87
C LYS A 63 19.52 7.18 25.43
N LEU A 64 18.59 6.22 25.26
CA LEU A 64 17.24 6.26 25.84
C LEU A 64 17.29 6.29 27.36
N LYS A 65 18.04 5.38 28.00
CA LYS A 65 18.23 5.36 29.46
C LYS A 65 18.73 6.71 29.98
N LYS A 66 19.72 7.30 29.29
CA LYS A 66 20.28 8.61 29.64
C LYS A 66 19.27 9.76 29.47
N LYS A 67 18.56 9.82 28.33
CA LYS A 67 17.60 10.89 28.01
C LYS A 67 16.36 10.84 28.92
N CYS A 68 15.90 9.64 29.26
CA CYS A 68 14.73 9.41 30.11
C CYS A 68 15.06 9.38 31.62
N GLY A 69 16.34 9.50 32.01
CA GLY A 69 16.76 9.52 33.41
C GLY A 69 16.56 8.20 34.15
N ILE A 70 16.63 7.06 33.45
CA ILE A 70 16.32 5.74 34.02
C ILE A 70 17.47 5.25 34.91
N LYS A 71 17.15 4.91 36.15
CA LYS A 71 18.08 4.22 37.06
C LYS A 71 18.11 2.73 36.74
N TYR A 72 19.19 2.26 36.13
CA TYR A 72 19.34 0.85 35.74
C TYR A 72 20.13 0.06 36.79
N ASP A 73 19.45 -0.79 37.56
CA ASP A 73 20.11 -1.80 38.41
C ASP A 73 20.31 -3.10 37.64
N LYS A 74 21.54 -3.29 37.15
CA LYS A 74 21.95 -4.49 36.41
C LYS A 74 21.78 -5.78 37.22
N LYS A 75 22.00 -5.77 38.54
CA LYS A 75 21.90 -6.98 39.38
C LYS A 75 20.44 -7.39 39.55
N PHE A 76 19.58 -6.41 39.82
CA PHE A 76 18.13 -6.63 39.88
C PHE A 76 17.63 -7.18 38.55
N PHE A 77 17.97 -6.53 37.43
CA PHE A 77 17.43 -6.88 36.13
C PHE A 77 17.91 -8.24 35.63
N LEU A 78 19.16 -8.64 35.92
CA LEU A 78 19.65 -10.00 35.65
C LEU A 78 18.86 -11.07 36.41
N LYS A 79 18.47 -10.82 37.66
CA LYS A 79 17.63 -11.74 38.43
C LYS A 79 16.22 -11.80 37.84
N TYR A 80 15.63 -10.64 37.57
CA TYR A 80 14.32 -10.53 36.94
C TYR A 80 14.26 -11.30 35.62
N ALA A 81 15.20 -11.06 34.69
CA ALA A 81 15.23 -11.71 33.38
C ALA A 81 15.31 -13.24 33.45
N LYS A 82 16.10 -13.78 34.40
CA LYS A 82 16.21 -15.23 34.63
C LYS A 82 14.92 -15.84 35.18
N ILE A 83 14.18 -15.08 35.99
CA ILE A 83 12.91 -15.53 36.57
C ILE A 83 11.81 -15.43 35.52
N SER A 84 11.69 -14.30 34.84
CA SER A 84 10.67 -14.07 33.81
C SER A 84 10.78 -15.05 32.66
N GLY A 85 12.01 -15.37 32.20
CA GLY A 85 12.24 -16.35 31.14
C GLY A 85 11.90 -17.80 31.48
N LYS A 86 11.66 -18.12 32.77
CA LYS A 86 11.19 -19.45 33.20
C LYS A 86 9.67 -19.55 33.33
N VAL A 87 8.97 -18.41 33.28
CA VAL A 87 7.52 -18.40 33.38
C VAL A 87 6.96 -18.58 31.97
N ASN A 88 6.28 -19.70 31.75
CA ASN A 88 5.54 -19.92 30.51
C ASN A 88 4.28 -19.04 30.52
N LEU A 89 4.21 -18.05 29.63
CA LEU A 89 3.09 -17.11 29.59
C LEU A 89 1.80 -17.79 29.14
N ASP A 90 1.88 -18.86 28.34
CA ASP A 90 0.72 -19.56 27.80
C ASP A 90 -0.01 -20.41 28.87
N GLU A 91 0.63 -20.65 30.02
CA GLU A 91 0.03 -21.37 31.15
C GLU A 91 -0.87 -20.49 32.03
N TYR A 92 -0.85 -19.17 31.85
CA TYR A 92 -1.55 -18.23 32.73
C TYR A 92 -2.46 -17.29 31.94
N ALA A 93 -3.77 -17.36 32.22
CA ALA A 93 -4.75 -16.45 31.63
C ALA A 93 -4.66 -15.00 32.15
N ASP A 94 -4.08 -14.78 33.34
CA ASP A 94 -3.97 -13.47 33.98
C ASP A 94 -2.51 -13.09 34.27
N LEU A 95 -2.07 -11.98 33.66
CA LEU A 95 -0.75 -11.37 33.86
C LEU A 95 -0.49 -10.94 35.31
N LYS A 96 -1.52 -10.68 36.12
CA LYS A 96 -1.35 -10.36 37.55
C LYS A 96 -0.73 -11.52 38.32
N VAL A 97 -1.19 -12.74 38.06
CA VAL A 97 -0.69 -13.96 38.71
C VAL A 97 0.80 -14.17 38.39
N VAL A 98 1.18 -13.89 37.14
CA VAL A 98 2.59 -13.94 36.70
C VAL A 98 3.43 -12.93 37.47
N LEU A 99 2.97 -11.68 37.58
CA LEU A 99 3.69 -10.62 38.30
C LEU A 99 3.82 -10.91 39.80
N GLU A 100 2.78 -11.45 40.45
CA GLU A 100 2.81 -11.86 41.85
C GLU A 100 3.86 -12.94 42.11
N LYS A 101 3.94 -13.94 41.23
CA LYS A 101 4.93 -15.02 41.32
C LYS A 101 6.36 -14.49 41.15
N ILE A 102 6.58 -13.61 40.19
CA ILE A 102 7.90 -12.98 39.95
C ILE A 102 8.28 -12.10 41.14
N ALA A 103 7.36 -11.29 41.67
CA ALA A 103 7.58 -10.40 42.81
C ALA A 103 7.96 -11.20 44.07
N SER A 104 7.22 -12.29 44.35
CA SER A 104 7.51 -13.21 45.45
C SER A 104 8.92 -13.82 45.36
N GLN A 105 9.34 -14.27 44.17
CA GLN A 105 10.69 -14.81 43.97
C GLN A 105 11.81 -13.76 44.07
N LEU A 106 11.50 -12.50 43.77
CA LEU A 106 12.43 -11.38 43.90
C LEU A 106 12.46 -10.80 45.32
N GLY A 107 11.51 -11.15 46.19
CA GLY A 107 11.39 -10.63 47.55
C GLY A 107 10.97 -9.15 47.59
N ILE A 108 10.20 -8.68 46.61
CA ILE A 108 9.70 -7.30 46.53
C ILE A 108 8.17 -7.28 46.35
N SER A 109 7.53 -6.13 46.56
CA SER A 109 6.10 -6.00 46.27
C SER A 109 5.82 -5.96 44.77
N VAL A 110 4.57 -6.27 44.38
CA VAL A 110 4.14 -6.19 42.97
C VAL A 110 4.19 -4.75 42.47
N GLU A 111 3.85 -3.78 43.32
CA GLU A 111 3.93 -2.35 43.01
C GLU A 111 5.38 -1.91 42.75
N GLU A 112 6.32 -2.36 43.58
CA GLU A 112 7.74 -2.04 43.43
C GLU A 112 8.32 -2.73 42.18
N LEU A 113 7.95 -4.00 41.93
CA LEU A 113 8.31 -4.70 40.71
C LEU A 113 7.84 -3.93 39.47
N ARG A 114 6.55 -3.57 39.43
CA ARG A 114 5.95 -2.81 38.32
C ARG A 114 6.71 -1.51 38.09
N LYS A 115 6.93 -0.72 39.15
CA LYS A 115 7.66 0.56 39.06
C LYS A 115 9.06 0.39 38.45
N ASN A 116 9.75 -0.69 38.80
CA ASN A 116 11.11 -0.95 38.33
C ASN A 116 11.17 -1.48 36.89
N ILE A 117 10.18 -2.25 36.44
CA ILE A 117 10.19 -2.87 35.10
C ILE A 117 9.47 -2.04 34.05
N GLU A 118 8.44 -1.27 34.42
CA GLU A 118 7.54 -0.63 33.45
C GLU A 118 8.25 0.44 32.61
N GLN A 119 9.10 1.26 33.24
CA GLN A 119 9.94 2.23 32.53
C GLN A 119 10.94 1.54 31.61
N LEU A 120 11.51 0.39 32.03
CA LEU A 120 12.43 -0.38 31.21
C LEU A 120 11.74 -1.03 30.01
N GLN A 121 10.57 -1.63 30.22
CA GLN A 121 9.73 -2.17 29.15
C GLN A 121 9.37 -1.10 28.13
N ALA A 122 9.00 0.10 28.60
CA ALA A 122 8.70 1.23 27.74
C ALA A 122 9.88 1.67 26.86
N ILE A 123 11.10 1.81 27.42
CA ILE A 123 12.26 2.17 26.58
C ILE A 123 12.63 1.06 25.58
N TYR A 124 12.47 -0.22 25.93
CA TYR A 124 12.73 -1.31 25.00
C TYR A 124 11.67 -1.34 23.89
N SER A 125 10.40 -1.13 24.21
CA SER A 125 9.33 -1.00 23.21
C SER A 125 9.55 0.21 22.31
N ILE A 126 9.95 1.37 22.85
CA ILE A 126 10.27 2.55 22.03
C ILE A 126 11.42 2.24 21.07
N ALA A 127 12.51 1.62 21.54
CA ALA A 127 13.64 1.25 20.66
C ALA A 127 13.22 0.27 19.57
N ASP A 128 12.51 -0.80 19.93
CA ASP A 128 12.06 -1.84 19.00
C ASP A 128 11.11 -1.28 17.93
N HIS A 129 10.06 -0.58 18.38
CA HIS A 129 9.05 -0.03 17.49
C HIS A 129 9.63 1.06 16.58
N THR A 130 10.53 1.90 17.09
CA THR A 130 11.18 2.92 16.25
C THR A 130 12.07 2.28 15.19
N ARG A 131 12.83 1.22 15.53
CA ARG A 131 13.59 0.48 14.51
C ARG A 131 12.66 -0.12 13.45
N ALA A 132 11.58 -0.77 13.86
CA ALA A 132 10.61 -1.34 12.92
C ALA A 132 10.02 -0.28 11.97
N LEU A 133 9.68 0.91 12.50
CA LEU A 133 9.21 2.04 11.71
C LEU A 133 10.26 2.56 10.74
N VAL A 134 11.51 2.72 11.19
CA VAL A 134 12.62 3.17 10.34
C VAL A 134 12.78 2.26 9.12
N PHE A 135 12.81 0.94 9.31
CA PHE A 135 12.88 0.00 8.19
C PHE A 135 11.62 0.01 7.33
N ALA A 136 10.44 -0.02 7.95
CA ALA A 136 9.19 -0.05 7.19
C ALA A 136 9.04 1.19 6.29
N ILE A 137 9.33 2.39 6.82
CA ILE A 137 9.27 3.64 6.07
C ILE A 137 10.38 3.70 5.03
N ALA A 138 11.60 3.26 5.38
CA ALA A 138 12.68 3.13 4.42
C ALA A 138 12.26 2.21 3.26
N ASP A 139 11.51 1.15 3.48
CA ASP A 139 11.03 0.25 2.41
C ASP A 139 9.79 0.77 1.66
N GLY A 140 9.27 1.95 2.00
CA GLY A 140 8.10 2.59 1.38
C GLY A 140 6.77 2.33 2.10
N GLY A 141 6.79 1.64 3.24
CA GLY A 141 5.63 1.41 4.09
C GLY A 141 5.23 2.67 4.86
N LEU A 142 3.95 3.05 4.78
CA LEU A 142 3.42 4.23 5.48
C LEU A 142 2.46 3.82 6.60
N PRO A 143 2.53 4.47 7.78
CA PRO A 143 1.44 4.44 8.75
C PRO A 143 0.12 4.92 8.13
N SER A 144 -0.95 4.14 8.29
CA SER A 144 -2.27 4.44 7.72
C SER A 144 -3.41 3.83 8.56
N ASN A 145 -4.66 3.99 8.13
CA ASN A 145 -5.82 3.32 8.73
C ASN A 145 -6.18 1.98 8.03
N VAL A 146 -5.39 1.53 7.05
CA VAL A 146 -5.73 0.38 6.20
C VAL A 146 -4.57 -0.62 6.09
N ALA A 147 -4.90 -1.91 6.08
CA ALA A 147 -3.99 -3.02 5.84
C ALA A 147 -2.70 -2.97 6.72
N GLY A 148 -1.53 -3.25 6.14
CA GLY A 148 -0.25 -3.26 6.87
C GLY A 148 0.14 -1.92 7.49
N GLY A 149 -0.32 -0.79 6.93
CA GLY A 149 -0.05 0.55 7.46
C GLY A 149 -0.71 0.80 8.81
N TYR A 150 -1.82 0.10 9.12
CA TYR A 150 -2.44 0.14 10.44
C TYR A 150 -1.48 -0.32 11.54
N ASN A 151 -0.78 -1.43 11.31
CA ASN A 151 0.18 -1.96 12.29
C ASN A 151 1.32 -0.97 12.55
N LEU A 152 1.83 -0.32 11.50
CA LEU A 152 2.86 0.72 11.62
C LEU A 152 2.36 1.90 12.47
N ARG A 153 1.13 2.35 12.23
CA ARG A 153 0.50 3.39 13.05
C ARG A 153 0.35 2.98 14.52
N VAL A 154 -0.08 1.74 14.77
CA VAL A 154 -0.26 1.23 16.13
C VAL A 154 1.05 1.24 16.91
N ILE A 155 2.14 0.73 16.32
CA ILE A 155 3.43 0.71 17.02
C ILE A 155 4.01 2.12 17.25
N LEU A 156 3.80 3.05 16.31
CA LEU A 156 4.20 4.46 16.48
C LEU A 156 3.42 5.12 17.62
N ARG A 157 2.09 5.01 17.61
CA ARG A 157 1.23 5.58 18.66
C ARG A 157 1.50 4.95 20.02
N ARG A 158 1.85 3.66 20.07
CA ARG A 158 2.27 2.98 21.30
C ARG A 158 3.60 3.51 21.82
N ALA A 159 4.58 3.79 20.95
CA ALA A 159 5.82 4.42 21.37
C ALA A 159 5.59 5.84 21.91
N LEU A 160 4.78 6.64 21.21
CA LEU A 160 4.40 7.99 21.64
C LEU A 160 3.63 7.99 22.97
N SER A 161 2.73 7.02 23.18
CA SER A 161 1.97 6.92 24.43
C SER A 161 2.85 6.60 25.64
N PHE A 162 3.93 5.82 25.47
CA PHE A 162 4.92 5.61 26.52
C PHE A 162 5.67 6.90 26.87
N ILE A 163 6.07 7.68 25.86
CA ILE A 163 6.74 8.97 26.06
C ILE A 163 5.84 9.91 26.87
N ASP A 164 4.57 10.00 26.48
CA ASP A 164 3.56 10.81 27.17
C ASP A 164 3.29 10.32 28.59
N LYS A 165 3.10 9.01 28.78
CA LYS A 165 2.79 8.39 30.07
C LYS A 165 3.84 8.71 31.14
N PHE A 166 5.12 8.71 30.75
CA PHE A 166 6.23 9.00 31.66
C PHE A 166 6.70 10.46 31.61
N ASN A 167 6.03 11.30 30.82
CA ASN A 167 6.37 12.72 30.63
C ASN A 167 7.86 12.92 30.26
N TRP A 168 8.37 12.09 29.35
CA TRP A 168 9.75 12.16 28.89
C TRP A 168 9.92 13.24 27.83
N ASN A 169 10.95 14.07 27.97
CA ASN A 169 11.38 14.99 26.92
C ASN A 169 12.21 14.25 25.86
N LEU A 170 11.54 13.39 25.08
CA LEU A 170 12.13 12.53 24.06
C LEU A 170 11.36 12.68 22.73
N GLY A 171 12.05 13.07 21.66
CA GLY A 171 11.51 13.00 20.31
C GLY A 171 11.68 11.60 19.74
N ILE A 172 10.64 11.03 19.12
CA ILE A 172 10.76 9.73 18.44
C ILE A 172 11.69 9.82 17.21
N GLU A 173 11.77 11.01 16.60
CA GLU A 173 12.70 11.34 15.52
C GLU A 173 14.17 11.22 15.97
N ASP A 174 14.49 11.63 17.21
CA ASP A 174 15.83 11.43 17.79
C ASP A 174 16.18 9.93 17.85
N VAL A 175 15.21 9.11 18.26
CA VAL A 175 15.40 7.65 18.37
C VAL A 175 15.57 7.03 16.99
N ALA A 176 14.82 7.49 15.99
CA ALA A 176 14.95 7.08 14.61
C ALA A 176 16.36 7.40 14.07
N ASP A 177 16.84 8.63 14.28
CA ASP A 177 18.21 9.03 13.90
C ASP A 177 19.27 8.17 14.60
N TRP A 178 19.07 7.80 15.86
CA TRP A 178 20.00 6.90 16.56
C TRP A 178 20.03 5.51 15.94
N HIS A 179 18.90 4.96 15.50
CA HIS A 179 18.86 3.70 14.75
C HIS A 179 19.53 3.82 13.39
N ILE A 180 19.22 4.85 12.61
CA ILE A 180 19.82 5.10 11.29
C ILE A 180 21.34 5.21 11.42
N SER A 181 21.82 6.05 12.34
CA SER A 181 23.25 6.24 12.61
C SER A 181 23.97 4.95 13.03
N TYR A 182 23.29 4.10 13.81
CA TYR A 182 23.84 2.82 14.27
C TYR A 182 23.90 1.78 13.14
N LEU A 183 22.90 1.75 12.26
CA LEU A 183 22.68 0.70 11.28
C LEU A 183 23.18 1.02 9.87
N LYS A 184 23.46 2.28 9.54
CA LYS A 184 23.86 2.72 8.19
C LYS A 184 25.06 2.02 7.57
N LYS A 185 25.93 1.42 8.38
CA LYS A 185 27.06 0.62 7.87
C LYS A 185 26.60 -0.71 7.24
N MET A 186 25.51 -1.27 7.76
CA MET A 186 24.92 -2.51 7.27
C MET A 186 23.77 -2.24 6.29
N PHE A 187 23.04 -1.14 6.51
CA PHE A 187 21.85 -0.74 5.76
C PHE A 187 22.00 0.74 5.33
N PRO A 188 22.87 1.04 4.34
CA PRO A 188 23.10 2.42 3.88
C PRO A 188 21.83 3.12 3.39
N GLU A 189 20.85 2.37 2.88
CA GLU A 189 19.56 2.85 2.42
C GLU A 189 18.78 3.60 3.51
N LEU A 190 19.04 3.33 4.79
CA LEU A 190 18.42 4.05 5.90
C LEU A 190 18.90 5.50 5.99
N GLU A 191 20.18 5.75 5.68
CA GLU A 191 20.73 7.11 5.64
C GLU A 191 20.28 7.82 4.36
N GLU A 192 20.27 7.12 3.22
CA GLU A 192 19.79 7.66 1.94
C GLU A 192 18.33 8.15 2.02
N ARG A 193 17.51 7.51 2.85
CA ARG A 193 16.08 7.81 3.02
C ARG A 193 15.76 8.57 4.30
N LYS A 194 16.77 9.09 5.00
CA LYS A 194 16.59 9.75 6.30
C LYS A 194 15.60 10.92 6.25
N GLU A 195 15.72 11.81 5.27
CA GLU A 195 14.81 12.95 5.12
C GLU A 195 13.35 12.53 4.93
N GLU A 196 13.13 11.42 4.20
CA GLU A 196 11.81 10.86 3.96
C GLU A 196 11.22 10.26 5.24
N ILE A 197 12.03 9.51 6.00
CA ILE A 197 11.64 8.94 7.29
C ILE A 197 11.24 10.05 8.27
N GLU A 198 12.05 11.12 8.36
CA GLU A 198 11.77 12.28 9.21
C GLU A 198 10.44 12.95 8.83
N LYS A 199 10.21 13.23 7.54
CA LYS A 199 8.94 13.82 7.07
C LYS A 199 7.72 12.97 7.44
N VAL A 200 7.77 11.67 7.21
CA VAL A 200 6.67 10.75 7.52
C VAL A 200 6.41 10.68 9.02
N LEU A 201 7.46 10.55 9.84
CA LEU A 201 7.33 10.53 11.30
C LEU A 201 6.74 11.85 11.80
N GLN A 202 7.22 12.98 11.31
CA GLN A 202 6.75 14.30 11.73
C GLN A 202 5.27 14.52 11.39
N ALA A 203 4.83 14.12 10.19
CA ALA A 203 3.43 14.16 9.80
C ALA A 203 2.55 13.33 10.77
N GLU A 204 2.96 12.11 11.11
CA GLU A 204 2.20 11.25 12.03
C GLU A 204 2.25 11.73 13.49
N ILE A 205 3.35 12.33 13.95
CA ILE A 205 3.44 12.96 15.28
C ILE A 205 2.46 14.13 15.38
N ASN A 206 2.39 14.97 14.35
CA ASN A 206 1.45 16.09 14.30
C ASN A 206 0.00 15.59 14.30
N LYS A 207 -0.31 14.55 13.51
CA LYS A 207 -1.62 13.88 13.57
C LYS A 207 -1.92 13.35 14.96
N TYR A 208 -0.97 12.67 15.61
CA TYR A 208 -1.15 12.14 16.97
C TYR A 208 -1.46 13.23 17.99
N LYS A 209 -0.73 14.36 17.97
CA LYS A 209 -0.98 15.51 18.84
C LYS A 209 -2.38 16.08 18.63
N ASN A 210 -2.77 16.29 17.38
CA ASN A 210 -4.11 16.78 17.02
C ASN A 210 -5.21 15.82 17.47
N THR A 211 -5.02 14.51 17.27
CA THR A 211 -5.95 13.47 17.75
C THR A 211 -6.07 13.51 19.26
N LYS A 212 -4.96 13.64 20.01
CA LYS A 212 -4.98 13.69 21.48
C LYS A 212 -5.74 14.90 22.02
N GLU A 213 -5.51 16.09 21.46
CA GLU A 213 -6.27 17.30 21.80
C GLU A 213 -7.76 17.13 21.53
N ARG A 214 -8.10 16.44 20.44
CA ARG A 214 -9.49 16.18 20.06
C ARG A 214 -10.13 15.13 20.95
N VAL A 215 -9.43 14.05 21.28
CA VAL A 215 -9.86 13.03 22.25
C VAL A 215 -10.14 13.67 23.61
N GLY A 216 -9.28 14.59 24.07
CA GLY A 216 -9.54 15.37 25.28
C GLY A 216 -10.87 16.14 25.23
N ARG A 217 -11.16 16.81 24.11
CA ARG A 217 -12.45 17.49 23.88
C ARG A 217 -13.63 16.54 23.80
N ILE A 218 -13.45 15.38 23.16
CA ILE A 218 -14.48 14.34 23.02
C ILE A 218 -14.84 13.75 24.39
N ILE A 219 -13.84 13.37 25.20
CA ILE A 219 -14.03 12.88 26.56
C ILE A 219 -14.76 13.93 27.41
N GLN A 220 -14.40 15.21 27.28
CA GLN A 220 -15.12 16.30 27.95
C GLN A 220 -16.58 16.42 27.49
N SER A 221 -16.84 16.28 26.18
CA SER A 221 -18.19 16.35 25.63
C SER A 221 -19.07 15.17 26.02
N PHE A 222 -18.47 14.02 26.36
CA PHE A 222 -19.16 12.80 26.76
C PHE A 222 -19.11 12.52 28.26
N ALA A 223 -18.57 13.44 29.07
CA ALA A 223 -18.54 13.32 30.52
C ALA A 223 -19.96 13.26 31.11
N GLY A 224 -20.54 12.05 31.12
CA GLY A 224 -21.91 11.78 31.57
C GLY A 224 -22.70 10.74 30.76
N ARG A 225 -22.27 10.34 29.54
CA ARG A 225 -22.95 9.30 28.74
C ARG A 225 -22.05 8.11 28.43
N LYS A 226 -22.64 6.91 28.34
CA LYS A 226 -21.96 5.75 27.74
C LYS A 226 -21.88 5.95 26.22
N ILE A 227 -20.69 5.77 25.65
CA ILE A 227 -20.48 5.73 24.20
C ILE A 227 -20.98 4.37 23.70
N SER A 228 -21.79 4.35 22.63
CA SER A 228 -22.25 3.08 22.05
C SER A 228 -21.14 2.39 21.25
N GLU A 229 -21.27 1.09 21.02
CA GLU A 229 -20.34 0.32 20.16
C GLU A 229 -20.30 0.89 18.73
N GLU A 230 -21.43 1.37 18.22
CA GLU A 230 -21.57 1.95 16.88
C GLU A 230 -20.88 3.33 16.76
N GLU A 231 -20.93 4.13 17.82
CA GLU A 231 -20.18 5.38 17.91
C GLU A 231 -18.68 5.14 18.05
N LEU A 232 -18.26 4.09 18.78
CA LEU A 232 -16.86 3.67 18.85
C LEU A 232 -16.34 3.21 17.49
N ILE A 233 -17.12 2.44 16.73
CA ILE A 233 -16.79 2.05 15.36
C ILE A 233 -16.67 3.29 14.47
N THR A 234 -17.60 4.25 14.61
CA THR A 234 -17.55 5.49 13.84
C THR A 234 -16.31 6.32 14.18
N LEU A 235 -15.98 6.48 15.46
CA LEU A 235 -14.75 7.18 15.90
C LEU A 235 -13.48 6.45 15.43
N TYR A 236 -13.52 5.13 15.37
CA TYR A 236 -12.44 4.33 14.80
C TYR A 236 -12.30 4.55 13.30
N ASP A 237 -13.39 4.43 12.53
CA ASP A 237 -13.37 4.51 11.05
C ASP A 237 -13.11 5.93 10.54
N SER A 238 -13.76 6.92 11.15
CA SER A 238 -13.70 8.32 10.70
C SER A 238 -12.50 9.08 11.25
N GLU A 239 -12.07 8.74 12.47
CA GLU A 239 -11.09 9.55 13.21
C GLU A 239 -9.84 8.77 13.62
N GLY A 240 -9.83 7.44 13.42
CA GLY A 240 -8.75 6.57 13.85
C GLY A 240 -8.57 6.56 15.38
N ILE A 241 -9.62 6.84 16.15
CA ILE A 241 -9.58 6.83 17.62
C ILE A 241 -9.95 5.42 18.09
N THR A 242 -9.03 4.75 18.80
CA THR A 242 -9.29 3.41 19.34
C THR A 242 -9.99 3.47 20.70
N PRO A 243 -10.74 2.42 21.09
CA PRO A 243 -11.39 2.37 22.40
C PRO A 243 -10.42 2.53 23.57
N GLU A 244 -9.20 2.01 23.46
CA GLU A 244 -8.16 2.13 24.49
C GLU A 244 -7.71 3.58 24.68
N GLN A 245 -7.70 4.40 23.60
CA GLN A 245 -7.41 5.83 23.69
C GLN A 245 -8.49 6.61 24.47
N LEU A 246 -9.71 6.07 24.53
CA LEU A 246 -10.83 6.60 25.31
C LEU A 246 -10.93 5.99 26.71
N GLY A 247 -10.05 5.04 27.06
CA GLY A 247 -10.11 4.29 28.32
C GLY A 247 -11.30 3.33 28.40
N ILE A 248 -11.83 2.89 27.25
CA ILE A 248 -12.98 2.00 27.16
C ILE A 248 -12.48 0.60 26.81
N GLU A 249 -12.83 -0.39 27.62
CA GLU A 249 -12.64 -1.81 27.29
C GLU A 249 -13.72 -2.25 26.29
N VAL A 250 -13.29 -2.88 25.19
CA VAL A 250 -14.17 -3.47 24.17
C VAL A 250 -14.09 -4.99 24.18
N SER A 251 -15.11 -5.63 23.61
CA SER A 251 -15.14 -7.08 23.42
C SER A 251 -14.08 -7.54 22.42
N SER A 252 -13.66 -8.80 22.53
CA SER A 252 -12.59 -9.39 21.70
C SER A 252 -12.90 -9.42 20.20
N ASP A 253 -14.17 -9.28 19.81
CA ASP A 253 -14.66 -9.29 18.44
C ASP A 253 -14.85 -7.89 17.82
N PHE A 254 -14.63 -6.80 18.58
CA PHE A 254 -14.84 -5.42 18.11
C PHE A 254 -14.06 -5.11 16.82
N TYR A 255 -12.76 -5.40 16.79
CA TYR A 255 -11.91 -5.15 15.62
C TYR A 255 -12.27 -6.06 14.42
N SER A 256 -12.75 -7.27 14.69
CA SER A 256 -13.24 -8.18 13.65
C SER A 256 -14.50 -7.63 12.99
N LYS A 257 -15.47 -7.12 13.78
CA LYS A 257 -16.69 -6.46 13.27
C LYS A 257 -16.38 -5.23 12.41
N VAL A 258 -15.41 -4.42 12.83
CA VAL A 258 -14.94 -3.30 12.02
C VAL A 258 -14.40 -3.79 10.68
N THR A 259 -13.53 -4.80 10.71
CA THR A 259 -12.93 -5.38 9.50
C THR A 259 -13.99 -5.97 8.56
N GLU A 260 -14.98 -6.70 9.08
CA GLU A 260 -16.09 -7.26 8.31
C GLU A 260 -16.94 -6.19 7.62
N ARG A 261 -17.15 -5.04 8.28
CA ARG A 261 -17.87 -3.89 7.69
C ARG A 261 -17.14 -3.33 6.46
N HIS A 262 -15.81 -3.19 6.54
CA HIS A 262 -14.97 -2.77 5.41
C HIS A 262 -14.90 -3.81 4.27
N MET A 263 -15.07 -5.10 4.61
CA MET A 263 -15.14 -6.17 3.61
C MET A 263 -16.52 -6.28 2.94
N ALA A 264 -17.60 -5.93 3.63
CA ALA A 264 -18.97 -6.03 3.11
C ALA A 264 -19.25 -5.07 1.93
N GLU A 265 -18.53 -3.94 1.83
CA GLU A 265 -18.68 -2.99 0.73
C GLU A 265 -18.06 -3.45 -0.61
N LYS A 266 -17.30 -4.57 -0.63
CA LYS A 266 -16.65 -5.12 -1.83
C LYS A 266 -17.24 -6.47 -2.29
N LYS A 267 -18.56 -6.63 -2.28
CA LYS A 267 -19.18 -7.69 -3.08
C LYS A 267 -19.30 -7.20 -4.52
N GLU A 268 -18.32 -7.54 -5.36
CA GLU A 268 -18.47 -7.48 -6.82
C GLU A 268 -19.74 -8.27 -7.19
N GLU A 269 -20.69 -7.61 -7.85
CA GLU A 269 -21.88 -8.26 -8.39
C GLU A 269 -21.44 -9.41 -9.31
N GLU A 270 -21.94 -10.62 -9.03
CA GLU A 270 -21.67 -11.82 -9.82
C GLU A 270 -22.12 -11.61 -11.28
N LYS A 271 -21.19 -11.25 -12.17
CA LYS A 271 -21.43 -11.25 -13.62
C LYS A 271 -21.80 -12.68 -14.03
N VAL A 272 -22.99 -12.82 -14.61
CA VAL A 272 -23.64 -14.04 -15.11
C VAL A 272 -22.62 -15.07 -15.65
N LEU A 273 -22.63 -16.25 -15.05
CA LEU A 273 -21.75 -17.39 -15.33
C LEU A 273 -22.00 -17.95 -16.74
N LEU A 274 -21.27 -17.44 -17.74
CA LEU A 274 -21.02 -18.21 -18.96
C LEU A 274 -20.12 -19.40 -18.62
N ASP A 275 -20.57 -20.63 -18.86
CA ASP A 275 -19.68 -21.79 -18.77
C ASP A 275 -18.66 -21.75 -19.91
N VAL A 276 -17.41 -21.41 -19.57
CA VAL A 276 -16.27 -21.36 -20.49
C VAL A 276 -15.28 -22.50 -20.26
N SER A 277 -15.62 -23.49 -19.42
CA SER A 277 -14.69 -24.52 -18.93
C SER A 277 -14.07 -25.36 -20.07
N ASN A 278 -14.83 -25.58 -21.14
CA ASN A 278 -14.44 -26.43 -22.27
C ASN A 278 -13.84 -25.64 -23.45
N LEU A 279 -13.63 -24.33 -23.31
CA LEU A 279 -13.12 -23.50 -24.40
C LEU A 279 -11.59 -23.37 -24.33
N PRO A 280 -10.90 -23.36 -25.48
CA PRO A 280 -9.47 -23.10 -25.53
C PRO A 280 -9.17 -21.65 -25.10
N LYS A 281 -7.95 -21.41 -24.62
CA LYS A 281 -7.46 -20.07 -24.31
C LYS A 281 -7.55 -19.16 -25.55
N THR A 282 -8.15 -17.98 -25.41
CA THR A 282 -8.23 -17.00 -26.50
C THR A 282 -6.84 -16.51 -26.89
N LYS A 283 -6.53 -16.55 -28.19
CA LYS A 283 -5.29 -15.99 -28.73
C LYS A 283 -5.38 -14.45 -28.75
N ILE A 284 -4.41 -13.82 -28.10
CA ILE A 284 -4.35 -12.36 -27.95
C ILE A 284 -3.64 -11.75 -29.15
N LEU A 285 -4.30 -10.80 -29.84
CA LEU A 285 -3.75 -10.05 -30.98
C LEU A 285 -3.47 -8.57 -30.65
N TYR A 286 -4.03 -8.04 -29.55
CA TYR A 286 -3.95 -6.61 -29.25
C TYR A 286 -2.54 -6.11 -28.90
N TYR A 287 -1.61 -7.00 -28.56
CA TYR A 287 -0.22 -6.61 -28.36
C TYR A 287 0.52 -6.30 -29.67
N ASP A 288 -0.02 -6.75 -30.81
CA ASP A 288 0.48 -6.45 -32.15
C ASP A 288 -0.25 -5.24 -32.78
N ASP A 289 -1.09 -4.55 -32.01
CA ASP A 289 -1.88 -3.37 -32.40
C ASP A 289 -2.75 -3.54 -33.66
N VAL A 290 -3.23 -4.76 -33.90
CA VAL A 290 -4.09 -5.10 -35.04
C VAL A 290 -5.49 -4.50 -34.84
N LEU A 291 -5.93 -3.59 -35.70
CA LEU A 291 -7.26 -2.96 -35.59
C LEU A 291 -8.38 -3.74 -36.29
N LYS A 292 -8.05 -4.45 -37.37
CA LYS A 292 -8.99 -5.24 -38.16
C LYS A 292 -8.49 -6.67 -38.29
N PHE A 293 -9.33 -7.64 -37.96
CA PHE A 293 -8.95 -9.05 -37.98
C PHE A 293 -10.17 -9.95 -38.25
N LYS A 294 -9.90 -11.21 -38.60
CA LYS A 294 -10.92 -12.26 -38.70
C LYS A 294 -10.78 -13.24 -37.55
N ALA A 295 -11.91 -13.66 -37.00
CA ALA A 295 -11.96 -14.64 -35.92
C ALA A 295 -13.11 -15.63 -36.12
N LYS A 296 -13.01 -16.78 -35.45
CA LYS A 296 -14.06 -17.78 -35.40
C LYS A 296 -14.83 -17.66 -34.09
N VAL A 297 -16.15 -17.62 -34.18
CA VAL A 297 -17.04 -17.66 -33.01
C VAL A 297 -17.00 -19.06 -32.41
N LEU A 298 -16.57 -19.16 -31.16
CA LEU A 298 -16.49 -20.42 -30.42
C LEU A 298 -17.72 -20.69 -29.56
N LYS A 299 -18.31 -19.64 -28.99
CA LYS A 299 -19.50 -19.76 -28.15
C LYS A 299 -20.37 -18.50 -28.23
N VAL A 300 -21.69 -18.68 -28.22
CA VAL A 300 -22.67 -17.59 -28.12
C VAL A 300 -23.65 -17.91 -27.02
N SER A 301 -23.86 -16.98 -26.09
CA SER A 301 -24.88 -17.10 -25.05
C SER A 301 -25.54 -15.75 -24.81
N GLY A 302 -26.80 -15.61 -25.24
CA GLY A 302 -27.47 -14.32 -25.29
C GLY A 302 -26.66 -13.32 -26.12
N ASN A 303 -26.26 -12.21 -25.49
CA ASN A 303 -25.45 -11.16 -26.11
C ASN A 303 -23.93 -11.37 -25.93
N PHE A 304 -23.50 -12.45 -25.30
CA PHE A 304 -22.08 -12.72 -25.05
C PHE A 304 -21.49 -13.64 -26.11
N VAL A 305 -20.32 -13.27 -26.62
CA VAL A 305 -19.62 -13.95 -27.70
C VAL A 305 -18.18 -14.22 -27.31
N VAL A 306 -17.75 -15.47 -27.48
CA VAL A 306 -16.36 -15.89 -27.33
C VAL A 306 -15.76 -16.17 -28.71
N LEU A 307 -14.56 -15.63 -28.94
CA LEU A 307 -13.79 -15.82 -30.17
C LEU A 307 -12.53 -16.68 -29.89
N ASP A 308 -12.01 -17.32 -30.94
CA ASP A 308 -10.74 -18.07 -30.89
C ASP A 308 -9.52 -17.14 -30.73
N GLN A 309 -9.57 -15.98 -31.38
CA GLN A 309 -8.58 -14.91 -31.27
C GLN A 309 -9.26 -13.55 -31.24
N THR A 310 -8.67 -12.58 -30.54
CA THR A 310 -9.23 -11.23 -30.48
C THR A 310 -8.15 -10.17 -30.33
N SER A 311 -8.40 -9.03 -30.97
CA SER A 311 -7.69 -7.79 -30.71
C SER A 311 -8.46 -6.85 -29.78
N PHE A 312 -9.67 -7.17 -29.31
CA PHE A 312 -10.30 -6.33 -28.30
C PHE A 312 -9.61 -6.51 -26.94
N TYR A 313 -9.12 -5.42 -26.35
CA TYR A 313 -8.56 -5.42 -25.01
C TYR A 313 -9.71 -5.50 -23.99
N PRO A 314 -9.69 -6.48 -23.07
CA PRO A 314 -10.68 -6.58 -21.99
C PRO A 314 -10.37 -5.57 -20.88
N THR A 315 -11.40 -5.13 -20.15
CA THR A 315 -11.22 -4.28 -18.96
C THR A 315 -10.24 -4.94 -17.99
N SER A 316 -9.08 -4.30 -17.76
CA SER A 316 -8.01 -4.86 -16.93
C SER A 316 -6.96 -3.81 -16.57
N GLY A 317 -6.36 -3.92 -15.38
CA GLY A 317 -5.30 -3.00 -14.92
C GLY A 317 -5.77 -1.54 -14.80
N GLY A 318 -7.07 -1.35 -14.55
CA GLY A 318 -7.72 -0.04 -14.53
C GLY A 318 -8.04 0.54 -15.91
N GLN A 319 -7.56 -0.04 -17.00
CA GLN A 319 -7.92 0.42 -18.35
C GLN A 319 -9.27 -0.18 -18.75
N GLU A 320 -10.19 0.67 -19.21
CA GLU A 320 -11.45 0.20 -19.80
C GLU A 320 -11.22 -0.65 -21.04
N HIS A 321 -12.21 -1.48 -21.36
CA HIS A 321 -12.23 -2.29 -22.55
C HIS A 321 -12.26 -1.46 -23.84
N ASP A 322 -11.81 -2.09 -24.93
CA ASP A 322 -12.05 -1.58 -26.28
C ASP A 322 -13.51 -1.77 -26.70
N THR A 323 -14.01 -0.83 -27.50
CA THR A 323 -15.27 -0.95 -28.23
C THR A 323 -14.99 -1.12 -29.72
N GLY A 324 -16.04 -1.37 -30.50
CA GLY A 324 -15.95 -1.52 -31.95
C GLY A 324 -17.05 -2.43 -32.46
N TYR A 325 -16.75 -3.22 -33.48
CA TYR A 325 -17.74 -4.01 -34.19
C TYR A 325 -17.27 -5.44 -34.46
N ILE A 326 -18.19 -6.39 -34.33
CA ILE A 326 -18.04 -7.79 -34.76
C ILE A 326 -19.14 -8.06 -35.78
N SER A 327 -18.78 -8.27 -37.05
CA SER A 327 -19.70 -8.41 -38.19
C SER A 327 -20.75 -7.28 -38.25
N GLY A 328 -20.33 -6.05 -37.95
CA GLY A 328 -21.21 -4.87 -37.91
C GLY A 328 -22.04 -4.71 -36.63
N LEU A 329 -21.99 -5.67 -35.68
CA LEU A 329 -22.66 -5.58 -34.39
C LEU A 329 -21.76 -4.87 -33.38
N LYS A 330 -22.31 -3.89 -32.65
CA LYS A 330 -21.57 -3.07 -31.69
C LYS A 330 -21.15 -3.88 -30.46
N VAL A 331 -19.87 -3.81 -30.11
CA VAL A 331 -19.30 -4.34 -28.85
C VAL A 331 -19.44 -3.27 -27.77
N VAL A 332 -20.04 -3.62 -26.64
CA VAL A 332 -20.35 -2.71 -25.52
C VAL A 332 -19.63 -3.03 -24.22
N ASP A 333 -19.11 -4.25 -24.05
CA ASP A 333 -18.21 -4.62 -22.95
C ASP A 333 -17.27 -5.74 -23.41
N VAL A 334 -16.07 -5.79 -22.86
CA VAL A 334 -15.12 -6.87 -23.06
C VAL A 334 -14.46 -7.19 -21.73
N PHE A 335 -14.54 -8.43 -21.30
CA PHE A 335 -13.98 -8.86 -20.03
C PHE A 335 -13.34 -10.24 -20.14
N LYS A 336 -12.46 -10.55 -19.19
CA LYS A 336 -11.73 -11.81 -19.15
C LYS A 336 -12.38 -12.74 -18.14
N LEU A 337 -12.70 -13.96 -18.57
CA LEU A 337 -13.18 -15.04 -17.70
C LEU A 337 -12.19 -16.20 -17.79
N HIS A 338 -11.42 -16.42 -16.72
CA HIS A 338 -10.29 -17.36 -16.69
C HIS A 338 -9.26 -17.10 -17.80
N SER A 339 -9.20 -17.96 -18.82
CA SER A 339 -8.27 -17.88 -19.95
C SER A 339 -8.91 -17.38 -21.24
N VAL A 340 -10.20 -17.02 -21.17
CA VAL A 340 -11.05 -16.66 -22.32
C VAL A 340 -11.43 -15.18 -22.24
N ILE A 341 -11.53 -14.54 -23.40
CA ILE A 341 -12.05 -13.16 -23.52
C ILE A 341 -13.48 -13.22 -24.05
N VAL A 342 -14.38 -12.60 -23.30
CA VAL A 342 -15.82 -12.53 -23.58
C VAL A 342 -16.14 -11.13 -24.08
N HIS A 343 -16.91 -11.05 -25.17
CA HIS A 343 -17.38 -9.81 -25.78
C HIS A 343 -18.89 -9.72 -25.60
N GLN A 344 -19.37 -8.65 -24.98
CA GLN A 344 -20.79 -8.36 -24.91
C GLN A 344 -21.17 -7.46 -26.09
N LEU A 345 -22.15 -7.91 -26.87
CA LEU A 345 -22.73 -7.16 -27.97
C LEU A 345 -23.99 -6.43 -27.51
N GLU A 346 -24.32 -5.31 -28.16
CA GLU A 346 -25.60 -4.62 -27.94
C GLU A 346 -26.79 -5.49 -28.34
N SER A 347 -26.64 -6.20 -29.46
CA SER A 347 -27.52 -7.27 -29.90
C SER A 347 -26.70 -8.34 -30.62
N CYS A 348 -27.08 -9.61 -30.48
CA CYS A 348 -26.35 -10.73 -31.08
C CYS A 348 -27.27 -11.60 -31.95
N ASN A 349 -26.86 -11.82 -33.20
CA ASN A 349 -27.47 -12.80 -34.11
C ASN A 349 -26.43 -13.77 -34.71
N LEU A 350 -25.24 -13.82 -34.12
CA LEU A 350 -24.13 -14.66 -34.58
C LEU A 350 -24.35 -16.13 -34.22
N LYS A 351 -23.75 -17.02 -35.01
CA LYS A 351 -23.79 -18.48 -34.77
C LYS A 351 -22.43 -19.02 -34.38
N GLU A 352 -22.41 -20.04 -33.53
CA GLU A 352 -21.20 -20.77 -33.23
C GLU A 352 -20.61 -21.40 -34.50
N GLY A 353 -19.28 -21.36 -34.63
CA GLY A 353 -18.54 -21.82 -35.80
C GLY A 353 -18.43 -20.81 -36.95
N GLN A 354 -19.19 -19.71 -36.91
CA GLN A 354 -19.13 -18.65 -37.93
C GLN A 354 -17.79 -17.90 -37.90
N PHE A 355 -17.28 -17.54 -39.07
CA PHE A 355 -16.18 -16.58 -39.20
C PHE A 355 -16.73 -15.16 -39.26
N VAL A 356 -16.14 -14.27 -38.49
CA VAL A 356 -16.58 -12.88 -38.32
C VAL A 356 -15.43 -11.91 -38.61
N ASP A 357 -15.77 -10.78 -39.22
CA ASP A 357 -14.88 -9.64 -39.39
C ASP A 357 -14.99 -8.76 -38.14
N CYS A 358 -13.86 -8.43 -37.55
CA CYS A 358 -13.77 -7.65 -36.32
C CYS A 358 -13.01 -6.35 -36.58
N GLU A 359 -13.53 -5.25 -36.06
CA GLU A 359 -12.93 -3.91 -36.14
C GLU A 359 -12.97 -3.23 -34.78
N VAL A 360 -11.81 -2.83 -34.27
CA VAL A 360 -11.71 -2.09 -33.02
C VAL A 360 -11.76 -0.59 -33.29
N ASP A 361 -12.45 0.16 -32.43
CA ASP A 361 -12.44 1.61 -32.45
C ASP A 361 -11.04 2.15 -32.18
N LYS A 362 -10.38 2.61 -33.25
CA LYS A 362 -9.04 3.17 -33.20
C LYS A 362 -8.96 4.42 -32.32
N LYS A 363 -9.96 5.30 -32.36
CA LYS A 363 -9.90 6.57 -31.63
C LYS A 363 -9.96 6.31 -30.13
N ARG A 364 -10.93 5.50 -29.69
CA ARG A 364 -11.04 5.09 -28.28
C ARG A 364 -9.75 4.43 -27.79
N ARG A 365 -9.23 3.46 -28.55
CA ARG A 365 -7.99 2.76 -28.18
C ARG A 365 -6.81 3.70 -28.00
N GLU A 366 -6.60 4.63 -28.92
CA GLU A 366 -5.48 5.57 -28.84
C GLU A 366 -5.62 6.51 -27.64
N ILE A 367 -6.83 6.97 -27.31
CA ILE A 367 -7.08 7.75 -26.08
C ILE A 367 -6.73 6.92 -24.84
N LEU A 368 -7.21 5.68 -24.76
CA LEU A 368 -6.94 4.79 -23.62
C LEU A 368 -5.45 4.45 -23.48
N LYS A 369 -4.74 4.21 -24.59
CA LYS A 369 -3.28 4.01 -24.62
C LYS A 369 -2.55 5.25 -24.10
N ARG A 370 -2.89 6.44 -24.60
CA ARG A 370 -2.30 7.71 -24.13
C ARG A 370 -2.53 7.93 -22.64
N HIS A 371 -3.75 7.72 -22.17
CA HIS A 371 -4.06 7.79 -20.74
C HIS A 371 -3.30 6.75 -19.93
N HIS A 372 -3.07 5.54 -20.45
CA HIS A 372 -2.26 4.54 -19.78
C HIS A 372 -0.80 5.01 -19.63
N ASP A 373 -0.19 5.44 -20.73
CA ASP A 373 1.19 5.94 -20.72
C ASP A 373 1.34 7.19 -19.84
N ALA A 374 0.35 8.09 -19.86
CA ALA A 374 0.32 9.25 -18.96
C ALA A 374 0.31 8.85 -17.48
N ILE A 375 -0.35 7.75 -17.11
CA ILE A 375 -0.36 7.24 -15.73
C ILE A 375 1.02 6.74 -15.32
N HIS A 376 1.77 6.07 -16.19
CA HIS A 376 3.18 5.72 -15.91
C HIS A 376 4.04 6.96 -15.73
N ILE A 377 3.84 7.97 -16.59
CA ILE A 377 4.60 9.22 -16.51
C ILE A 377 4.29 9.97 -15.20
N ILE A 378 3.02 10.07 -14.82
CA ILE A 378 2.58 10.72 -13.58
C ILE A 378 3.03 9.93 -12.34
N SER A 379 2.95 8.59 -12.36
CA SER A 379 3.45 7.72 -11.29
C SER A 379 4.95 7.93 -11.05
N GLY A 380 5.76 7.90 -12.11
CA GLY A 380 7.19 8.15 -12.03
C GLY A 380 7.52 9.59 -11.61
N ALA A 381 6.73 10.57 -12.05
CA ALA A 381 6.92 11.97 -11.67
C ALA A 381 6.62 12.19 -10.18
N ALA A 382 5.48 11.67 -9.70
CA ALA A 382 5.09 11.71 -8.30
C ALA A 382 6.15 11.05 -7.40
N ARG A 383 6.67 9.88 -7.78
CA ARG A 383 7.74 9.21 -7.01
C ARG A 383 9.03 10.02 -6.95
N LYS A 384 9.41 10.71 -8.03
CA LYS A 384 10.61 11.56 -8.06
C LYS A 384 10.46 12.87 -7.27
N ILE A 385 9.25 13.43 -7.21
CA ILE A 385 8.99 14.70 -6.51
C ILE A 385 8.72 14.47 -5.01
N LEU A 386 7.91 13.47 -4.67
CA LEU A 386 7.41 13.26 -3.31
C LEU A 386 8.28 12.31 -2.48
N GLY A 387 8.88 11.29 -3.11
CA GLY A 387 9.72 10.31 -2.44
C GLY A 387 9.43 8.86 -2.82
N TYR A 388 10.22 7.94 -2.26
CA TYR A 388 10.17 6.53 -2.65
C TYR A 388 8.89 5.82 -2.18
N HIS A 389 8.30 6.24 -1.05
CA HIS A 389 7.05 5.72 -0.49
C HIS A 389 5.85 5.82 -1.44
N VAL A 390 5.97 6.53 -2.55
CA VAL A 390 4.92 6.64 -3.57
C VAL A 390 4.84 5.36 -4.39
N HIS A 391 3.79 4.61 -4.10
CA HIS A 391 3.37 3.39 -4.78
C HIS A 391 1.94 3.55 -5.29
N GLN A 392 1.65 2.93 -6.43
CA GLN A 392 0.30 2.88 -6.95
C GLN A 392 -0.53 1.92 -6.09
N HIS A 393 -1.69 2.39 -5.64
CA HIS A 393 -2.72 1.59 -4.98
C HIS A 393 -3.84 1.20 -5.94
N GLY A 394 -4.13 2.08 -6.92
CA GLY A 394 -5.17 1.84 -7.92
C GLY A 394 -5.04 2.80 -9.09
N ALA A 395 -5.65 2.46 -10.22
CA ALA A 395 -5.72 3.35 -11.37
C ALA A 395 -7.00 3.07 -12.16
N GLU A 396 -7.47 4.07 -12.90
CA GLU A 396 -8.57 3.94 -13.85
C GLU A 396 -8.28 4.82 -15.08
N LYS A 397 -8.53 4.30 -16.28
CA LYS A 397 -8.32 4.99 -17.54
C LYS A 397 -9.57 4.82 -18.40
N THR A 398 -10.26 5.93 -18.64
CA THR A 398 -11.48 6.02 -19.48
C THR A 398 -11.21 6.91 -20.69
N GLU A 399 -12.18 7.04 -21.60
CA GLU A 399 -12.07 7.98 -22.72
C GLU A 399 -12.07 9.45 -22.27
N GLU A 400 -12.67 9.76 -21.12
CA GLU A 400 -12.85 11.14 -20.66
C GLU A 400 -11.70 11.65 -19.80
N LYS A 401 -11.11 10.77 -19.00
CA LYS A 401 -10.02 11.07 -18.06
C LYS A 401 -9.30 9.81 -17.59
N ALA A 402 -8.19 10.00 -16.90
CA ALA A 402 -7.52 8.95 -16.15
C ALA A 402 -7.33 9.39 -14.70
N ARG A 403 -7.13 8.42 -13.81
CA ARG A 403 -6.78 8.67 -12.41
C ARG A 403 -5.81 7.62 -11.89
N ILE A 404 -4.96 8.03 -10.98
CA ILE A 404 -4.10 7.17 -10.19
C ILE A 404 -4.29 7.48 -8.70
N ASP A 405 -4.39 6.43 -7.90
CA ASP A 405 -4.38 6.50 -6.45
C ASP A 405 -2.97 6.10 -5.98
N ILE A 406 -2.27 7.03 -5.35
CA ILE A 406 -0.91 6.85 -4.84
C ILE A 406 -0.88 6.81 -3.31
N THR A 407 0.09 6.08 -2.76
CA THR A 407 0.40 6.14 -1.33
C THR A 407 1.14 7.44 -1.02
N HIS A 408 0.56 8.25 -0.13
CA HIS A 408 1.17 9.50 0.34
C HIS A 408 0.54 9.93 1.67
N PHE A 409 1.36 10.44 2.60
CA PHE A 409 0.96 10.67 4.00
C PHE A 409 0.17 11.98 4.23
N GLU A 410 0.25 12.91 3.29
CA GLU A 410 -0.40 14.22 3.29
C GLU A 410 -1.18 14.49 2.00
N SER A 411 -1.94 15.59 1.96
CA SER A 411 -2.52 16.07 0.70
C SER A 411 -1.44 16.78 -0.10
N LEU A 412 -1.52 16.73 -1.43
CA LEU A 412 -0.58 17.46 -2.27
C LEU A 412 -0.83 18.96 -2.17
N SER A 413 0.25 19.72 -1.99
CA SER A 413 0.24 21.17 -2.14
C SER A 413 0.17 21.56 -3.61
N GLU A 414 -0.33 22.77 -3.90
CA GLU A 414 -0.37 23.30 -5.28
C GLU A 414 1.03 23.28 -5.93
N GLU A 415 2.09 23.61 -5.19
CA GLU A 415 3.46 23.58 -5.67
C GLU A 415 3.92 22.15 -6.03
N GLU A 416 3.53 21.13 -5.26
CA GLU A 416 3.83 19.73 -5.58
C GLU A 416 3.05 19.25 -6.80
N GLU A 417 1.77 19.62 -6.92
CA GLU A 417 0.96 19.33 -8.10
C GLU A 417 1.60 19.90 -9.37
N GLU A 418 2.02 21.18 -9.33
CA GLU A 418 2.70 21.85 -10.43
C GLU A 418 4.02 21.16 -10.77
N LYS A 419 4.86 20.85 -9.77
CA LYS A 419 6.13 20.14 -9.99
C LYS A 419 5.94 18.77 -10.63
N ILE A 420 4.89 18.04 -10.27
CA ILE A 420 4.55 16.74 -10.85
C ILE A 420 4.10 16.92 -12.31
N GLU A 421 3.19 17.86 -12.59
CA GLU A 421 2.70 18.17 -13.94
C GLU A 421 3.85 18.61 -14.86
N ASP A 422 4.72 19.50 -14.38
CA ASP A 422 5.89 20.00 -15.10
C ASP A 422 6.87 18.88 -15.43
N LEU A 423 7.19 18.03 -14.45
CA LEU A 423 8.10 16.91 -14.67
C LEU A 423 7.49 15.90 -15.65
N ALA A 424 6.20 15.61 -15.53
CA ALA A 424 5.50 14.71 -16.45
C ALA A 424 5.58 15.23 -17.90
N ASN A 425 5.26 16.50 -18.13
CA ASN A 425 5.33 17.09 -19.46
C ASN A 425 6.77 17.19 -19.99
N LYS A 426 7.77 17.45 -19.14
CA LYS A 426 9.20 17.38 -19.53
C LYS A 426 9.61 15.97 -20.00
N ILE A 427 9.01 14.91 -19.47
CA ILE A 427 9.25 13.53 -19.93
C ILE A 427 8.59 13.26 -21.29
N VAL A 428 7.40 13.83 -21.53
CA VAL A 428 6.76 13.81 -22.85
C VAL A 428 7.65 14.52 -23.87
N GLU A 429 8.15 15.72 -23.56
CA GLU A 429 9.03 16.50 -24.43
C GLU A 429 10.33 15.76 -24.79
N LYS A 430 10.93 15.07 -23.82
CA LYS A 430 12.14 14.24 -24.04
C LYS A 430 11.94 13.12 -25.05
N SER A 431 10.70 12.78 -25.40
CA SER A 431 10.39 11.81 -26.45
C SER A 431 11.08 10.46 -26.24
N LEU A 432 11.03 9.95 -25.01
CA LEU A 432 11.69 8.71 -24.62
C LEU A 432 10.97 7.50 -25.23
N PRO A 433 11.70 6.45 -25.66
CA PRO A 433 11.07 5.24 -26.18
C PRO A 433 10.40 4.45 -25.04
N ILE A 434 9.20 3.94 -25.29
CA ILE A 434 8.47 3.05 -24.38
C ILE A 434 8.76 1.61 -24.80
N LYS A 435 9.67 0.95 -24.07
CA LYS A 435 10.12 -0.41 -24.39
C LYS A 435 9.18 -1.43 -23.77
N LYS A 436 8.77 -2.42 -24.58
CA LYS A 436 7.88 -3.51 -24.19
C LYS A 436 8.57 -4.84 -24.46
N TYR A 437 8.77 -5.66 -23.44
CA TYR A 437 9.39 -6.97 -23.62
C TYR A 437 8.98 -7.93 -22.51
N VAL A 438 9.33 -9.20 -22.69
CA VAL A 438 8.95 -10.28 -21.79
C VAL A 438 10.20 -10.86 -21.14
N MET A 439 10.17 -11.09 -19.84
CA MET A 439 11.30 -11.66 -19.10
C MET A 439 10.86 -12.55 -17.94
N LYS A 440 11.75 -13.42 -17.44
CA LYS A 440 11.44 -14.28 -16.28
C LYS A 440 11.32 -13.43 -15.02
N ARG A 441 10.40 -13.79 -14.13
CA ARG A 441 10.14 -13.08 -12.87
C ARG A 441 11.41 -12.80 -12.07
N GLY A 442 12.18 -13.84 -11.75
CA GLY A 442 13.39 -13.67 -10.94
C GLY A 442 14.49 -12.84 -11.62
N GLU A 443 14.52 -12.77 -12.96
CA GLU A 443 15.42 -11.86 -13.68
C GLU A 443 14.94 -10.41 -13.60
N ALA A 444 13.63 -10.17 -13.69
CA ALA A 444 13.03 -8.85 -13.54
C ALA A 444 13.26 -8.29 -12.14
N GLU A 445 12.98 -9.08 -11.10
CA GLU A 445 13.15 -8.71 -9.70
C GLU A 445 14.61 -8.39 -9.37
N ARG A 446 15.57 -9.15 -9.90
CA ARG A 446 17.00 -8.85 -9.72
C ARG A 446 17.44 -7.58 -10.44
N LYS A 447 16.85 -7.28 -11.61
CA LYS A 447 17.26 -6.14 -12.44
C LYS A 447 16.63 -4.82 -11.99
N TYR A 448 15.37 -4.85 -11.59
CA TYR A 448 14.56 -3.66 -11.34
C TYR A 448 14.05 -3.56 -9.91
N GLY A 449 14.28 -4.57 -9.07
CA GLY A 449 13.70 -4.64 -7.73
C GLY A 449 12.20 -4.91 -7.76
N PHE A 450 11.56 -4.74 -6.60
CA PHE A 450 10.12 -4.99 -6.43
C PHE A 450 9.23 -3.81 -6.87
N GLY A 451 9.82 -2.65 -7.21
CA GLY A 451 9.09 -1.47 -7.70
C GLY A 451 8.28 -1.74 -8.97
N ILE A 452 8.65 -2.78 -9.74
CA ILE A 452 7.92 -3.23 -10.94
C ILE A 452 6.48 -3.67 -10.65
N TYR A 453 6.13 -3.93 -9.39
CA TYR A 453 4.80 -4.40 -8.99
C TYR A 453 3.87 -3.28 -8.52
N ALA A 454 4.12 -2.02 -8.91
CA ALA A 454 3.25 -0.90 -8.59
C ALA A 454 1.80 -1.14 -9.06
N GLY A 455 1.60 -1.75 -10.23
CA GLY A 455 0.29 -2.16 -10.75
C GLY A 455 -0.37 -3.36 -10.04
N GLY A 456 0.26 -3.91 -9.01
CA GLY A 456 -0.19 -5.09 -8.26
C GLY A 456 0.57 -6.38 -8.60
N TYR A 457 0.32 -7.42 -7.81
CA TYR A 457 0.95 -8.72 -7.99
C TYR A 457 0.44 -9.46 -9.23
N ILE A 458 1.36 -9.92 -10.08
CA ILE A 458 1.04 -10.68 -11.30
C ILE A 458 1.40 -12.15 -11.10
N PRO A 459 0.43 -13.09 -11.00
CA PRO A 459 0.67 -14.51 -10.75
C PRO A 459 1.20 -15.26 -11.99
N SER A 460 2.33 -14.80 -12.55
CA SER A 460 3.02 -15.43 -13.69
C SER A 460 4.51 -15.57 -13.43
N ARG A 461 5.09 -16.69 -13.90
CA ARG A 461 6.55 -16.94 -13.91
C ARG A 461 7.30 -16.03 -14.91
N VAL A 462 6.56 -15.47 -15.85
CA VAL A 462 7.07 -14.61 -16.92
C VAL A 462 6.27 -13.30 -16.90
N LEU A 463 6.97 -12.18 -16.86
CA LEU A 463 6.40 -10.84 -16.75
C LEU A 463 6.54 -10.10 -18.07
N ARG A 464 5.51 -9.35 -18.45
CA ARG A 464 5.58 -8.33 -19.49
C ARG A 464 6.02 -7.04 -18.83
N ILE A 465 7.20 -6.55 -19.19
CA ILE A 465 7.78 -5.32 -18.67
C ILE A 465 7.55 -4.19 -19.67
N VAL A 466 7.12 -3.07 -19.13
CA VAL A 466 7.02 -1.78 -19.81
C VAL A 466 8.03 -0.85 -19.15
N GLU A 467 8.92 -0.28 -19.93
CA GLU A 467 10.03 0.53 -19.44
C GLU A 467 10.10 1.85 -20.20
N ILE A 468 10.10 2.95 -19.44
CA ILE A 468 10.50 4.28 -19.88
C ILE A 468 11.93 4.51 -19.35
N PRO A 469 12.98 4.39 -20.19
CA PRO A 469 14.36 4.34 -19.73
C PRO A 469 14.76 5.51 -18.84
N GLY A 470 15.35 5.21 -17.68
CA GLY A 470 15.79 6.22 -16.70
C GLY A 470 14.65 6.94 -15.97
N PHE A 471 13.42 6.50 -16.15
CA PHE A 471 12.25 7.14 -15.57
C PHE A 471 11.34 6.19 -14.81
N ASP A 472 10.74 5.21 -15.49
CA ASP A 472 9.77 4.27 -14.89
C ASP A 472 9.89 2.87 -15.49
N VAL A 473 9.64 1.84 -14.68
CA VAL A 473 9.63 0.45 -15.12
C VAL A 473 8.61 -0.34 -14.32
N GLU A 474 7.66 -0.97 -15.02
CA GLU A 474 6.57 -1.69 -14.39
C GLU A 474 6.25 -2.98 -15.15
N ALA A 475 5.83 -4.00 -14.40
CA ALA A 475 5.22 -5.18 -14.97
C ALA A 475 3.75 -4.85 -15.30
N CYS A 476 3.46 -4.58 -16.57
CA CYS A 476 2.13 -4.10 -16.99
C CYS A 476 1.59 -4.93 -18.17
N GLY A 477 0.33 -5.34 -18.06
CA GLY A 477 -0.41 -6.07 -19.09
C GLY A 477 -1.17 -5.19 -20.08
N GLY A 478 -1.19 -3.87 -19.88
CA GLY A 478 -1.96 -2.91 -20.66
C GLY A 478 -1.40 -2.61 -22.05
N LEU A 479 -2.17 -1.82 -22.80
CA LEU A 479 -1.74 -1.28 -24.09
C LEU A 479 -0.96 0.01 -23.87
N HIS A 480 0.11 0.19 -24.64
CA HIS A 480 1.01 1.34 -24.58
C HIS A 480 1.42 1.76 -25.98
N GLY A 481 1.69 3.04 -26.17
CA GLY A 481 2.37 3.59 -27.34
C GLY A 481 3.82 3.14 -27.44
N ASP A 482 4.56 3.74 -28.37
CA ASP A 482 5.98 3.46 -28.60
C ASP A 482 6.90 4.56 -28.07
N ASN A 483 6.35 5.74 -27.80
CA ASN A 483 7.14 6.90 -27.35
C ASN A 483 6.33 7.82 -26.42
N THR A 484 7.00 8.43 -25.44
CA THR A 484 6.35 9.35 -24.49
C THR A 484 5.78 10.58 -25.17
N LYS A 485 6.31 11.01 -26.33
CA LYS A 485 5.76 12.14 -27.09
C LYS A 485 4.33 11.89 -27.60
N ASP A 486 3.96 10.63 -27.81
CA ASP A 486 2.67 10.25 -28.39
C ASP A 486 1.51 10.46 -27.39
N VAL A 487 1.85 10.60 -26.10
CA VAL A 487 0.93 10.96 -25.02
C VAL A 487 0.38 12.38 -25.22
N GLY A 488 1.21 13.30 -25.70
CA GLY A 488 0.90 14.72 -25.78
C GLY A 488 0.81 15.40 -24.41
N PHE A 489 0.22 16.59 -24.36
CA PHE A 489 0.10 17.38 -23.13
C PHE A 489 -0.68 16.63 -22.05
N ILE A 490 -0.13 16.60 -20.84
CA ILE A 490 -0.76 16.01 -19.65
C ILE A 490 -1.21 17.15 -18.74
N LYS A 491 -2.48 17.15 -18.33
CA LYS A 491 -3.04 18.10 -17.39
C LYS A 491 -3.58 17.39 -16.16
N ILE A 492 -3.10 17.77 -14.98
CA ILE A 492 -3.70 17.43 -13.68
C ILE A 492 -4.95 18.31 -13.51
N LEU A 493 -6.08 17.66 -13.26
CA LEU A 493 -7.38 18.32 -13.10
C LEU A 493 -7.63 18.73 -11.65
N LYS A 494 -7.27 17.83 -10.73
CA LYS A 494 -7.40 17.99 -9.29
C LYS A 494 -6.67 16.84 -8.61
N THR A 495 -6.26 17.08 -7.37
CA THR A 495 -5.92 16.02 -6.44
C THR A 495 -6.92 15.96 -5.30
N LYS A 496 -7.11 14.77 -4.74
CA LYS A 496 -8.01 14.58 -3.60
C LYS A 496 -7.48 13.47 -2.70
N ARG A 497 -7.40 13.74 -1.40
CA ARG A 497 -7.19 12.68 -0.41
C ARG A 497 -8.43 11.79 -0.32
N ILE A 498 -8.25 10.50 -0.61
CA ILE A 498 -9.34 9.51 -0.60
C ILE A 498 -9.48 8.90 0.79
N ALA A 499 -8.35 8.58 1.39
CA ALA A 499 -8.23 8.01 2.72
C ALA A 499 -6.89 8.43 3.31
N ASP A 500 -6.69 8.10 4.57
CA ASP A 500 -5.38 8.34 5.18
C ASP A 500 -4.30 7.46 4.54
N GLY A 501 -3.21 8.08 4.10
CA GLY A 501 -2.17 7.40 3.33
C GLY A 501 -2.47 7.26 1.83
N LEU A 502 -3.60 7.76 1.31
CA LEU A 502 -3.98 7.61 -0.10
C LEU A 502 -4.47 8.92 -0.73
N VAL A 503 -3.81 9.32 -1.81
CA VAL A 503 -4.14 10.51 -2.61
C VAL A 503 -4.45 10.11 -4.05
N ARG A 504 -5.53 10.64 -4.59
CA ARG A 504 -5.93 10.49 -5.99
C ARG A 504 -5.47 11.69 -6.80
N ILE A 505 -4.84 11.43 -7.93
CA ILE A 505 -4.52 12.43 -8.96
C ILE A 505 -5.40 12.12 -10.17
N GLU A 506 -6.28 13.05 -10.56
CA GLU A 506 -7.06 12.95 -11.80
C GLU A 506 -6.39 13.75 -12.91
N ILE A 507 -6.24 13.14 -14.09
CA ILE A 507 -5.54 13.73 -15.23
C ILE A 507 -6.35 13.58 -16.54
N LYS A 508 -6.00 14.41 -17.52
CA LYS A 508 -6.29 14.19 -18.95
C LYS A 508 -5.00 14.24 -19.74
N ALA A 509 -4.93 13.50 -20.86
CA ALA A 509 -3.78 13.56 -21.75
C ALA A 509 -4.18 13.76 -23.23
N GLY A 510 -3.26 14.31 -24.01
CA GLY A 510 -3.38 14.45 -25.46
C GLY A 510 -4.55 15.34 -25.88
N GLU A 511 -5.29 14.92 -26.90
CA GLU A 511 -6.45 15.67 -27.42
C GLU A 511 -7.51 15.96 -26.34
N VAL A 512 -7.75 15.01 -25.43
CA VAL A 512 -8.73 15.14 -24.36
C VAL A 512 -8.32 16.23 -23.35
N ALA A 513 -7.02 16.41 -23.11
CA ALA A 513 -6.49 17.50 -22.30
C ALA A 513 -6.62 18.85 -23.00
N LEU A 514 -6.31 18.92 -24.29
CA LEU A 514 -6.41 20.15 -25.08
C LEU A 514 -7.85 20.64 -25.20
N ASP A 515 -8.81 19.74 -25.43
CA ASP A 515 -10.23 20.10 -25.48
C ASP A 515 -10.74 20.57 -24.12
N TYR A 516 -10.26 19.98 -23.02
CA TYR A 516 -10.53 20.49 -21.68
C TYR A 516 -9.98 21.91 -21.46
N MET A 517 -8.76 22.20 -21.91
CA MET A 517 -8.17 23.54 -21.79
C MET A 517 -8.91 24.58 -22.62
N LYS A 518 -9.32 24.26 -23.85
CA LYS A 518 -10.14 25.14 -24.68
C LYS A 518 -11.48 25.48 -24.02
N GLU A 519 -12.11 24.49 -23.38
CA GLU A 519 -13.35 24.71 -22.64
C GLU A 519 -13.14 25.64 -21.44
N LYS A 520 -12.04 25.48 -20.71
CA LYS A 520 -11.68 26.39 -19.60
C LYS A 520 -11.40 27.81 -20.06
N GLU A 521 -10.68 27.96 -21.17
CA GLU A 521 -10.44 29.27 -21.80
C GLU A 521 -11.75 29.94 -22.23
N ARG A 522 -12.68 29.18 -22.83
CA ARG A 522 -14.01 29.69 -23.19
C ARG A 522 -14.78 30.19 -21.96
N ILE A 523 -14.81 29.42 -20.87
CA ILE A 523 -15.49 29.82 -19.63
C ILE A 523 -14.85 31.09 -19.05
N LEU A 524 -13.52 31.18 -19.02
CA LEU A 524 -12.82 32.36 -18.51
C LEU A 524 -13.16 33.62 -19.33
N LYS A 525 -13.19 33.49 -20.66
CA LYS A 525 -13.63 34.57 -21.57
C LYS A 525 -15.06 35.02 -21.29
N GLU A 526 -16.00 34.08 -21.17
CA GLU A 526 -17.39 34.41 -20.87
C GLU A 526 -17.55 35.11 -19.50
N VAL A 527 -16.76 34.73 -18.50
CA VAL A 527 -16.76 35.39 -17.18
C VAL A 527 -16.17 36.80 -17.27
N ALA A 528 -15.02 36.96 -17.93
CA ALA A 528 -14.37 38.25 -18.13
C ALA A 528 -15.29 39.24 -18.87
N GLU A 529 -15.97 38.78 -19.94
CA GLU A 529 -16.95 39.56 -20.70
C GLU A 529 -18.13 40.00 -19.82
N LYS A 530 -18.68 39.11 -19.00
CA LYS A 530 -19.79 39.43 -18.08
C LYS A 530 -19.41 40.44 -17.01
N LEU A 531 -18.16 40.41 -16.56
CA LEU A 531 -17.62 41.34 -15.57
C LEU A 531 -17.13 42.66 -16.21
N GLY A 532 -17.04 42.73 -17.54
CA GLY A 532 -16.51 43.90 -18.25
C GLY A 532 -15.02 44.15 -17.99
N VAL A 533 -14.27 43.11 -17.61
CA VAL A 533 -12.82 43.17 -17.33
C VAL A 533 -12.05 42.27 -18.29
N LYS A 534 -10.72 42.43 -18.35
CA LYS A 534 -9.86 41.47 -19.04
C LYS A 534 -9.73 40.17 -18.25
N GLU A 535 -9.41 39.06 -18.91
CA GLU A 535 -9.21 37.74 -18.28
C GLU A 535 -8.24 37.79 -17.09
N GLU A 536 -7.13 38.52 -17.25
CA GLU A 536 -6.09 38.75 -16.21
C GLU A 536 -6.63 39.43 -14.94
N ASN A 537 -7.72 40.20 -15.04
CA ASN A 537 -8.29 40.98 -13.94
C ASN A 537 -9.54 40.32 -13.34
N VAL A 538 -9.94 39.13 -13.83
CA VAL A 538 -11.10 38.40 -13.29
C VAL A 538 -10.99 38.15 -11.77
N PRO A 539 -9.83 37.73 -11.22
CA PRO A 539 -9.71 37.50 -9.78
C PRO A 539 -9.92 38.76 -8.92
N GLU A 540 -9.63 39.96 -9.46
CA GLU A 540 -9.78 41.22 -8.74
C GLU A 540 -11.21 41.76 -8.81
N ALA A 541 -11.99 41.28 -9.78
CA ALA A 541 -13.35 41.72 -10.07
C ALA A 541 -14.45 40.88 -9.39
N VAL A 542 -14.08 39.72 -8.82
CA VAL A 542 -14.95 38.79 -8.05
C VAL A 542 -14.66 38.93 -6.57
#